data_AF-A0A389MUH4-F1
#
_entry.id   AF-A0A389MUH4-F1
#
_cell.length_a   1.000
_cell.length_b   1.000
_cell.length_c   1.000
_cell.angle_alpha   90.00
_cell.angle_beta   90.00
_cell.angle_gamma   90.00
#
_symmetry.space_group_name_H-M   'P 1'
#
loop_
_entity.id
_entity.type
_entity.pdbx_description
1 polymer ?
#
loop_
_entity_poly.entity_id
_entity_poly.type
_entity_poly.pdbx_seq_one_letter_code
_entity_poly.pdbx_strand_id
1 'polypeptide(L)'
;MQRWPYEVKETLVFTPVVPAGAAFRMGRVIDYQDDCELNYDRRLQSDTPDAKGDIRREVLPEINFQNPPMDLDGKLWEVSVPIPDDFPCGPARIIDSPTAACNWFRRLFWRQRRSDAVTSFTVLCPPS
;
A
#
# COMPACT_ATOMS: atom_id res chain seq x y z
N MET A 1 24.30 -5.40 -6.30
CA MET A 1 22.87 -5.05 -6.13
C MET A 1 22.79 -3.79 -5.29
N GLN A 2 21.94 -2.84 -5.67
CA GLN A 2 21.84 -1.57 -4.95
C GLN A 2 20.94 -1.74 -3.73
N ARG A 3 21.38 -1.26 -2.57
CA ARG A 3 20.60 -1.28 -1.33
C ARG A 3 19.32 -0.44 -1.51
N TRP A 4 18.21 -0.92 -0.94
CA TRP A 4 16.96 -0.17 -0.87
C TRP A 4 17.02 0.81 0.30
N PRO A 5 16.48 2.04 0.19
CA PRO A 5 16.71 3.11 1.16
C PRO A 5 15.95 2.96 2.48
N TYR A 6 15.15 1.91 2.62
CA TYR A 6 14.44 1.61 3.87
C TYR A 6 14.20 0.11 4.02
N GLU A 7 13.82 -0.32 5.21
CA GLU A 7 13.40 -1.68 5.49
C GLU A 7 12.03 -1.68 6.18
N VAL A 8 11.09 -2.49 5.69
CA VAL A 8 9.83 -2.72 6.40
C VAL A 8 10.13 -3.78 7.46
N LYS A 9 10.13 -3.38 8.73
CA LYS A 9 10.38 -4.28 9.86
C LYS A 9 9.14 -5.07 10.22
N GLU A 10 7.97 -4.44 10.14
CA GLU A 10 6.70 -5.04 10.53
C GLU A 10 5.55 -4.52 9.66
N THR A 11 4.57 -5.38 9.40
CA THR A 11 3.26 -5.01 8.83
C THR A 11 2.17 -5.66 9.67
N LEU A 12 1.30 -4.82 10.23
CA LEU A 12 0.18 -5.21 11.08
C LEU A 12 -1.13 -4.95 10.34
N VAL A 13 -2.04 -5.92 10.36
CA VAL A 13 -3.38 -5.76 9.80
C VAL A 13 -4.37 -5.66 10.96
N PHE A 14 -4.96 -4.48 11.17
CA PHE A 14 -5.89 -4.26 12.28
C PHE A 14 -7.31 -4.72 11.95
N THR A 15 -7.71 -4.60 10.69
CA THR A 15 -9.02 -5.04 10.19
C THR A 15 -8.84 -6.10 9.09
N PRO A 16 -8.52 -7.35 9.43
CA PRO A 16 -8.33 -8.41 8.44
C PRO A 16 -9.61 -8.74 7.68
N VAL A 17 -10.77 -8.38 8.25
CA VAL A 17 -12.10 -8.54 7.69
C VAL A 17 -12.83 -7.20 7.81
N VAL A 18 -13.33 -6.66 6.70
CA VAL A 18 -13.91 -5.31 6.63
C VAL A 18 -15.17 -5.32 5.76
N PRO A 19 -16.27 -4.67 6.14
CA PRO A 19 -17.40 -4.51 5.24
C PRO A 19 -17.08 -3.53 4.09
N ALA A 20 -17.76 -3.70 2.95
CA ALA A 20 -17.80 -2.65 1.94
C ALA A 20 -18.35 -1.35 2.56
N GLY A 21 -17.82 -0.20 2.14
CA GLY A 21 -18.15 1.11 2.73
C GLY A 21 -17.40 1.48 4.01
N ALA A 22 -16.73 0.52 4.65
CA ALA A 22 -15.87 0.78 5.80
C ALA A 22 -14.42 1.01 5.39
N ALA A 23 -13.54 1.20 6.39
CA ALA A 23 -12.13 1.44 6.16
C ALA A 23 -11.29 0.23 6.56
N PHE A 24 -10.46 -0.24 5.64
CA PHE A 24 -9.37 -1.16 5.94
C PHE A 24 -8.25 -0.41 6.66
N ARG A 25 -7.77 -0.93 7.79
CA ARG A 25 -6.70 -0.36 8.59
C ARG A 25 -5.53 -1.33 8.72
N MET A 26 -4.34 -0.83 8.41
CA MET A 26 -3.07 -1.52 8.62
C MET A 26 -2.05 -0.58 9.25
N GLY A 27 -1.00 -1.14 9.83
CA GLY A 27 0.14 -0.40 10.35
C GLY A 27 1.43 -0.95 9.77
N ARG A 28 2.44 -0.08 9.61
CA ARG A 28 3.78 -0.48 9.21
C ARG A 28 4.82 0.14 10.10
N VAL A 29 5.85 -0.63 10.43
CA VAL A 29 7.07 -0.11 11.06
C VAL A 29 8.16 -0.14 10.00
N ILE A 30 8.68 1.05 9.68
CA ILE A 30 9.68 1.24 8.62
C ILE A 30 10.93 1.85 9.25
N ASP A 31 12.08 1.27 8.90
CA ASP A 31 13.42 1.75 9.25
C ASP A 31 14.01 2.45 8.03
N TYR A 32 14.12 3.77 8.06
CA TYR A 32 14.64 4.59 6.96
C TYR A 32 16.16 4.73 7.06
N GLN A 33 16.86 4.30 6.02
CA GLN A 33 18.32 4.10 6.06
C GLN A 33 19.08 5.12 5.21
N ASP A 34 18.43 5.67 4.17
CA ASP A 34 19.02 6.65 3.26
C ASP A 34 18.06 7.82 3.01
N ASP A 35 18.59 9.03 2.84
CA ASP A 35 17.84 10.24 2.49
C ASP A 35 17.45 10.22 1.00
N CYS A 36 16.28 9.67 0.71
CA CYS A 36 15.77 9.52 -0.65
C CYS A 36 14.33 10.01 -0.76
N GLU A 37 13.97 10.52 -1.95
CA GLU A 37 12.58 10.74 -2.28
C GLU A 37 11.89 9.38 -2.45
N LEU A 38 10.73 9.21 -1.82
CA LEU A 38 9.95 7.97 -1.85
C LEU A 38 8.59 8.25 -2.47
N ASN A 39 8.15 7.35 -3.34
CA ASN A 39 6.80 7.35 -3.89
C ASN A 39 6.23 5.94 -3.74
N TYR A 40 4.96 5.85 -3.34
CA TYR A 40 4.20 4.62 -3.25
C TYR A 40 2.98 4.77 -4.13
N ASP A 41 2.98 4.10 -5.28
CA ASP A 41 1.79 3.90 -6.08
C ASP A 41 0.92 2.85 -5.38
N ARG A 42 -0.36 3.14 -5.18
CA ARG A 42 -1.23 2.30 -4.35
C ARG A 42 -2.47 1.91 -5.13
N ARG A 43 -2.88 0.65 -4.98
CA ARG A 43 -4.15 0.17 -5.51
C ARG A 43 -4.81 -0.83 -4.58
N LEU A 44 -6.14 -0.78 -4.56
CA LEU A 44 -6.99 -1.79 -3.97
C LEU A 44 -7.45 -2.72 -5.10
N GLN A 45 -7.40 -4.03 -4.87
CA GLN A 45 -7.75 -5.03 -5.86
C GLN A 45 -8.57 -6.16 -5.22
N SER A 46 -9.66 -6.56 -5.88
CA SER A 46 -10.39 -7.77 -5.53
C SER A 46 -9.69 -8.99 -6.12
N ASP A 47 -9.77 -10.13 -5.46
CA ASP A 47 -9.41 -11.41 -6.08
C ASP A 47 -10.67 -12.15 -6.58
N THR A 48 -11.85 -11.74 -6.11
CA THR A 48 -13.15 -12.18 -6.65
C THR A 48 -13.58 -11.27 -7.82
N PRO A 49 -14.07 -11.83 -8.94
CA PRO A 49 -14.71 -11.07 -9.99
C PRO A 49 -15.96 -10.33 -9.52
N ASP A 50 -16.24 -9.17 -10.10
CA ASP A 50 -17.49 -8.44 -9.90
C ASP A 50 -18.67 -9.09 -10.65
N ALA A 51 -19.85 -8.45 -10.60
CA ALA A 51 -21.04 -8.95 -11.29
C ALA A 51 -20.90 -9.05 -12.82
N LYS A 52 -19.88 -8.40 -13.41
CA LYS A 52 -19.57 -8.46 -14.85
C LYS A 52 -18.48 -9.50 -15.17
N GLY A 53 -17.93 -10.16 -14.15
CA GLY A 53 -16.85 -11.12 -14.30
C GLY A 53 -15.45 -10.48 -14.36
N ASP A 54 -15.33 -9.19 -14.08
CA ASP A 54 -14.06 -8.47 -14.10
C ASP A 54 -13.45 -8.36 -12.71
N ILE A 55 -12.11 -8.39 -12.62
CA ILE A 55 -11.40 -8.11 -11.37
C ILE A 55 -11.42 -6.60 -11.10
N ARG A 56 -12.05 -6.20 -10.00
CA ARG A 56 -12.13 -4.79 -9.59
C ARG A 56 -10.76 -4.31 -9.15
N ARG A 57 -10.35 -3.16 -9.69
CA ARG A 57 -9.13 -2.45 -9.32
C ARG A 57 -9.47 -0.99 -9.10
N GLU A 58 -9.12 -0.48 -7.93
CA GLU A 58 -9.29 0.91 -7.55
C GLU A 58 -7.89 1.51 -7.33
N VAL A 59 -7.59 2.61 -8.03
CA VAL A 59 -6.33 3.34 -7.82
C VAL A 59 -6.51 4.22 -6.59
N LEU A 60 -5.66 4.02 -5.59
CA LEU A 60 -5.68 4.81 -4.36
C LEU A 60 -4.76 6.03 -4.50
N PRO A 61 -4.95 7.08 -3.68
CA PRO A 61 -4.02 8.19 -3.63
C PRO A 61 -2.58 7.70 -3.40
N GLU A 62 -1.68 8.17 -4.25
CA GLU A 62 -0.25 7.94 -4.08
C GLU A 62 0.26 8.60 -2.79
N ILE A 63 1.31 8.02 -2.23
CA ILE A 63 2.00 8.60 -1.08
C ILE A 63 3.38 9.03 -1.54
N ASN A 64 3.65 10.34 -1.43
CA ASN A 64 4.90 10.95 -1.85
C ASN A 64 5.59 11.59 -0.65
N PHE A 65 6.86 11.25 -0.47
CA PHE A 65 7.74 11.89 0.49
C PHE A 65 8.96 12.44 -0.25
N GLN A 66 9.13 13.77 -0.20
CA GLN A 66 10.30 14.42 -0.81
C GLN A 66 11.61 13.98 -0.17
N ASN A 67 11.58 13.72 1.14
CA ASN A 67 12.63 13.12 1.96
C ASN A 67 11.97 12.10 2.90
N PRO A 68 12.70 11.11 3.45
CA PRO A 68 12.12 10.14 4.37
C PRO A 68 11.44 10.82 5.56
N PRO A 69 10.24 10.38 5.96
CA PRO A 69 9.56 10.90 7.14
C PRO A 69 10.24 10.37 8.41
N MET A 70 11.37 10.99 8.78
CA MET A 70 12.22 10.59 9.91
C MET A 70 11.47 10.59 11.25
N ASP A 71 10.38 11.34 11.36
CA ASP A 71 9.49 11.33 12.52
C ASP A 71 8.75 9.99 12.71
N LEU A 72 8.58 9.22 11.62
CA LEU A 72 7.97 7.89 11.58
C LEU A 72 9.00 6.75 11.65
N ASP A 73 10.30 7.06 11.68
CA ASP A 73 11.36 6.06 11.69
C ASP A 73 11.28 5.14 12.91
N GLY A 74 11.22 3.83 12.67
CA GLY A 74 11.04 2.81 13.70
C GLY A 74 9.70 2.87 14.45
N LYS A 75 8.76 3.73 14.03
CA LYS A 75 7.44 3.89 14.65
C LYS A 75 6.34 3.27 13.81
N LEU A 76 5.24 2.94 14.46
CA LEU A 76 4.03 2.45 13.81
C LEU A 76 3.38 3.58 13.02
N TRP A 77 3.38 3.45 11.70
CA TRP A 77 2.63 4.30 10.79
C TRP A 77 1.33 3.62 10.39
N GLU A 78 0.21 4.19 10.83
CA GLU A 78 -1.13 3.69 10.50
C GLU A 78 -1.61 4.22 9.15
N VAL A 79 -2.19 3.31 8.36
CA VAL A 79 -2.76 3.59 7.05
C VAL A 79 -4.21 3.11 7.06
N SER A 80 -5.12 4.02 6.72
CA SER A 80 -6.55 3.76 6.56
C SER A 80 -6.94 3.91 5.09
N VAL A 81 -7.55 2.89 4.52
CA VAL A 81 -8.01 2.84 3.13
C VAL A 81 -9.51 2.65 3.10
N PRO A 82 -10.29 3.61 2.56
CA PRO A 82 -11.72 3.40 2.39
C PRO A 82 -11.98 2.31 1.35
N ILE A 83 -12.88 1.38 1.68
CA ILE A 83 -13.37 0.37 0.75
C ILE A 83 -14.67 0.91 0.13
N PRO A 84 -14.78 1.01 -1.20
CA PRO A 84 -16.02 1.46 -1.84
C PRO A 84 -17.24 0.62 -1.42
N ASP A 85 -18.41 1.24 -1.34
CA ASP A 85 -19.68 0.56 -0.97
C ASP A 85 -20.05 -0.56 -1.96
N ASP A 86 -19.67 -0.39 -3.24
CA ASP A 86 -19.93 -1.31 -4.34
C ASP A 86 -18.78 -2.32 -4.57
N PHE A 87 -17.79 -2.35 -3.68
CA PHE A 87 -16.62 -3.21 -3.87
C PHE A 87 -16.99 -4.69 -3.73
N PRO A 88 -16.48 -5.59 -4.60
CA PRO A 88 -16.80 -7.02 -4.53
C PRO A 88 -16.44 -7.62 -3.17
N CYS A 89 -17.35 -8.42 -2.60
CA CYS A 89 -17.06 -9.14 -1.37
C CYS A 89 -16.12 -10.33 -1.62
N GLY A 90 -15.44 -10.79 -0.57
CA GLY A 90 -14.46 -11.87 -0.61
C GLY A 90 -13.01 -11.38 -0.49
N PRO A 91 -12.02 -12.22 -0.86
CA PRO A 91 -10.61 -11.88 -0.72
C PRO A 91 -10.21 -10.66 -1.55
N ALA A 92 -9.44 -9.77 -0.94
CA ALA A 92 -8.95 -8.54 -1.52
C ALA A 92 -7.53 -8.26 -1.04
N ARG A 93 -6.86 -7.32 -1.72
CA ARG A 93 -5.51 -6.91 -1.38
C ARG A 93 -5.27 -5.45 -1.70
N ILE A 94 -4.46 -4.82 -0.86
CA ILE A 94 -3.79 -3.57 -1.16
C ILE A 94 -2.42 -3.91 -1.71
N ILE A 95 -2.08 -3.27 -2.81
CA ILE A 95 -0.79 -3.40 -3.47
C ILE A 95 -0.15 -2.02 -3.44
N ASP A 96 1.00 -1.92 -2.79
CA ASP A 96 1.86 -0.73 -2.85
C ASP A 96 3.09 -1.06 -3.70
N SER A 97 3.33 -0.24 -4.73
CA SER A 97 4.45 -0.35 -5.66
C SER A 97 5.45 0.76 -5.36
N PRO A 98 6.46 0.53 -4.49
CA PRO A 98 7.33 1.58 -4.01
C PRO A 98 8.44 1.92 -5.01
N THR A 99 8.73 3.21 -5.14
CA THR A 99 9.82 3.75 -5.93
C THR A 99 10.66 4.74 -5.13
N ALA A 100 11.97 4.80 -5.40
CA ALA A 100 12.89 5.66 -4.67
C ALA A 100 13.88 6.41 -5.57
N ALA A 101 14.23 7.64 -5.17
CA ALA A 101 15.24 8.45 -5.84
C ALA A 101 16.16 9.20 -4.85
N CYS A 102 17.36 8.67 -4.67
CA CYS A 102 18.36 9.18 -3.70
C CYS A 102 19.31 10.23 -4.25
N ASN A 103 19.27 10.53 -5.55
CA ASN A 103 20.10 11.56 -6.17
C ASN A 103 19.38 12.21 -7.35
N TRP A 104 19.88 13.37 -7.78
CA TRP A 104 19.31 14.16 -8.88
C TRP A 104 19.10 13.35 -10.17
N PHE A 105 20.08 12.52 -10.56
CA PHE A 105 19.97 11.73 -11.77
C PHE A 105 18.81 10.72 -11.71
N ARG A 106 18.60 10.06 -10.56
CA ARG A 106 17.47 9.14 -10.35
C ARG A 106 16.13 9.85 -10.32
N ARG A 107 16.09 11.08 -9.81
CA ARG A 107 14.86 11.89 -9.79
C ARG A 107 14.40 12.21 -11.22
N LEU A 108 15.35 12.48 -12.13
CA LEU A 108 15.03 12.88 -13.50
C LEU A 108 14.83 11.74 -14.50
N PHE A 109 15.65 10.68 -14.41
CA PHE A 109 15.74 9.69 -15.49
C PHE A 109 15.24 8.30 -15.11
N TRP A 110 15.57 7.82 -13.90
CA TRP A 110 15.22 6.46 -13.49
C TRP A 110 15.16 6.30 -11.96
N ARG A 111 13.94 6.19 -11.42
CA ARG A 111 13.70 5.85 -10.02
C ARG A 111 13.91 4.36 -9.77
N GLN A 112 14.57 4.02 -8.67
CA GLN A 112 14.70 2.62 -8.27
C GLN A 112 13.31 2.05 -7.96
N ARG A 113 13.06 0.81 -8.34
CA ARG A 113 11.82 0.09 -8.02
C ARG A 113 12.14 -1.14 -7.18
N ARG A 114 11.24 -1.48 -6.26
CA ARG A 114 11.23 -2.75 -5.52
C ARG A 114 9.99 -3.55 -5.90
N SER A 115 9.99 -4.84 -5.58
CA SER A 115 8.79 -5.68 -5.69
C SER A 115 7.62 -5.06 -4.93
N ASP A 116 6.43 -5.23 -5.48
CA ASP A 116 5.17 -4.83 -4.85
C ASP A 116 5.06 -5.39 -3.42
N ALA A 117 4.67 -4.52 -2.48
CA ALA A 117 4.25 -4.91 -1.16
C ALA A 117 2.74 -5.20 -1.20
N VAL A 118 2.37 -6.45 -0.92
CA VAL A 118 0.97 -6.90 -0.97
C VAL A 118 0.47 -7.14 0.45
N THR A 119 -0.66 -6.53 0.79
CA THR A 119 -1.35 -6.73 2.08
C THR A 119 -2.75 -7.24 1.81
N SER A 120 -3.01 -8.49 2.20
CA SER A 120 -4.28 -9.17 1.95
C SER A 120 -5.28 -8.98 3.10
N PHE A 121 -6.56 -8.98 2.74
CA PHE A 121 -7.68 -8.90 3.68
C PHE A 121 -8.95 -9.46 3.02
N THR A 122 -10.06 -9.49 3.76
CA THR A 122 -11.35 -9.98 3.25
C THR A 122 -12.42 -8.91 3.35
N VAL A 123 -13.16 -8.68 2.27
CA VAL A 123 -14.37 -7.86 2.27
C VAL A 123 -15.56 -8.74 2.67
N LEU A 124 -16.30 -8.34 3.71
CA LEU A 124 -17.46 -9.10 4.20
C LEU A 124 -18.54 -9.19 3.14
N CYS A 125 -19.04 -10.40 2.89
CA CYS A 125 -20.25 -10.60 2.12
C CYS A 125 -21.48 -10.30 2.99
N PRO A 126 -22.51 -9.64 2.44
CA PRO A 126 -23.77 -9.49 3.15
C PRO A 126 -24.35 -10.88 3.48
N PRO A 127 -25.08 -11.02 4.60
CA PRO A 127 -25.79 -12.26 4.91
C PRO A 127 -26.76 -12.58 3.76
N SER A 128 -26.77 -13.86 3.37
CA SER A 128 -27.67 -14.40 2.33
C SER A 128 -29.07 -14.64 2.89
#